data_AF-A0A8D8K1T9-F1
#
_entry.id   AF-A0A8D8K1T9-F1
#
_cell.length_a   1.000
_cell.length_b   1.000
_cell.length_c   1.000
_cell.angle_alpha   90.00
_cell.angle_beta   90.00
_cell.angle_gamma   90.00
#
_symmetry.space_group_name_H-M   'P 1'
#
loop_
_entity.id
_entity.type
_entity.pdbx_description
1 polymer ?
#
loop_
_entity_poly.entity_id
_entity_poly.type
_entity_poly.pdbx_seq_one_letter_code
_entity_poly.pdbx_strand_id
1 'polypeptide(L)'
;TESKVEREDSEPLYQVLARKSYDSLQKGVALFEEANDPTNLAFLLCNMGRFMRFRAHIHLIGETPNNVHLQKKFYHEAFAFYQRALGVLGTRKENPDLWSLVTWELSTATFNLAKQLQDHSTIDQEGAPQNADELEQEVVGMLQRALKICDQEQTGPRQVLYSFRAALIHHRIASYHHFSFRSAAEENRRKT
;
A
#
# COMPACT_ATOMS: atom_id res chain seq x y z
N THR A 1 29.80 -9.77 45.09
CA THR A 1 29.71 -8.50 44.34
C THR A 1 29.41 -8.86 42.90
N GLU A 2 28.14 -9.16 42.62
CA GLU A 2 27.66 -9.34 41.24
C GLU A 2 27.03 -8.01 40.83
N SER A 3 27.73 -7.30 39.96
CA SER A 3 27.22 -6.10 39.30
C SER A 3 26.05 -6.53 38.42
N LYS A 4 24.83 -6.29 38.90
CA LYS A 4 23.63 -6.18 38.08
C LYS A 4 23.93 -5.08 37.05
N VAL A 5 24.32 -5.50 35.84
CA VAL A 5 24.35 -4.61 34.69
C VAL A 5 22.88 -4.30 34.39
N GLU A 6 22.42 -3.16 34.88
CA GLU A 6 21.19 -2.53 34.38
C GLU A 6 21.36 -2.37 32.88
N ARG A 7 20.64 -3.17 32.09
CA ARG A 7 20.49 -2.90 30.67
C ARG A 7 19.65 -1.63 30.62
N GLU A 8 20.29 -0.50 30.29
CA GLU A 8 19.54 0.68 29.86
C GLU A 8 18.63 0.25 28.71
N ASP A 9 17.32 0.39 28.90
CA ASP A 9 16.28 0.25 27.87
C ASP A 9 16.48 1.35 26.81
N SER A 10 17.53 1.21 26.01
CA SER A 10 17.80 2.08 24.88
C SER A 10 16.73 1.87 23.81
N GLU A 11 16.15 2.97 23.31
CA GLU A 11 15.17 2.95 22.22
C GLU A 11 15.74 2.14 21.04
N PRO A 12 15.00 1.16 20.49
CA PRO A 12 15.53 0.33 19.42
C PRO A 12 15.99 1.16 18.24
N LEU A 13 17.13 0.75 17.65
CA LEU A 13 17.74 1.48 16.56
C LEU A 13 16.77 1.71 15.39
N TYR A 14 15.93 0.73 15.04
CA TYR A 14 14.96 0.87 13.94
C TYR A 14 13.95 2.00 14.18
N GLN A 15 13.55 2.24 15.43
CA GLN A 15 12.59 3.28 15.80
C GLN A 15 13.22 4.67 15.68
N VAL A 16 14.45 4.81 16.17
CA VAL A 16 15.25 6.03 16.00
C VAL A 16 15.43 6.36 14.52
N LEU A 17 15.80 5.36 13.71
CA LEU A 17 16.02 5.52 12.28
C LEU A 17 14.72 5.82 11.52
N ALA A 18 13.60 5.20 11.89
CA ALA A 18 12.30 5.48 11.28
C ALA A 18 11.87 6.93 11.52
N ARG A 19 12.01 7.43 12.76
CA ARG A 19 11.69 8.84 13.10
C ARG A 19 12.57 9.81 12.32
N LYS A 20 13.89 9.60 12.36
CA LYS A 20 14.86 10.45 11.62
C LYS A 20 14.62 10.43 10.11
N SER A 21 14.27 9.27 9.55
CA SER A 21 13.93 9.14 8.13
C SER A 21 12.68 9.98 7.80
N TYR A 22 11.63 9.88 8.61
CA TYR A 22 10.41 10.67 8.41
C TYR A 22 10.67 12.18 8.50
N ASP A 23 11.38 12.63 9.54
CA ASP A 23 11.73 14.04 9.73
C ASP A 23 12.54 14.58 8.55
N SER A 24 13.46 13.77 8.03
CA SER A 24 14.29 14.15 6.88
C SER A 24 13.49 14.22 5.59
N LEU A 25 12.57 13.29 5.37
CA LEU A 25 11.66 13.30 4.22
C LEU A 25 10.74 14.54 4.26
N GLN A 26 10.17 14.86 5.42
CA GLN A 26 9.31 16.04 5.58
C GLN A 26 10.06 17.35 5.31
N LYS A 27 11.26 17.50 5.88
CA LYS A 27 12.11 18.68 5.62
C LYS A 27 12.47 18.78 4.14
N GLY A 28 12.84 17.67 3.51
CA GLY A 28 13.14 17.64 2.09
C GLY A 28 11.96 18.03 1.21
N VAL A 29 10.74 17.58 1.55
CA VAL A 29 9.52 17.99 0.84
C VAL A 29 9.36 19.51 0.89
N ALA A 30 9.45 20.12 2.08
CA ALA A 30 9.35 21.56 2.23
C ALA A 30 10.42 22.33 1.43
N LEU A 31 11.67 21.85 1.45
CA LEU A 31 12.77 22.46 0.70
C LEU A 31 12.57 22.41 -0.81
N PHE A 32 12.10 21.28 -1.36
CA PHE A 32 11.86 21.17 -2.81
C PHE A 32 10.57 21.89 -3.25
N GLU A 33 9.61 22.09 -2.35
CA GLU A 33 8.49 23.01 -2.59
C GLU A 33 8.96 24.47 -2.69
N GLU A 34 9.77 24.93 -1.72
CA GLU A 34 10.32 26.28 -1.72
C GLU A 34 11.21 26.54 -2.95
N ALA A 35 12.00 25.54 -3.35
CA ALA A 35 12.86 25.61 -4.52
C ALA A 35 12.11 25.49 -5.86
N ASN A 36 10.80 25.20 -5.86
CA ASN A 36 10.01 24.88 -7.04
C ASN A 36 10.65 23.78 -7.91
N ASP A 37 11.14 22.71 -7.28
CA ASP A 37 11.74 21.55 -7.96
C ASP A 37 10.75 20.37 -7.99
N PRO A 38 9.91 20.26 -9.06
CA PRO A 38 8.88 19.25 -9.12
C PRO A 38 9.43 17.82 -9.20
N THR A 39 10.61 17.65 -9.81
CA THR A 39 11.22 16.34 -9.99
C THR A 39 11.68 15.76 -8.66
N ASN A 40 12.44 16.53 -7.88
CA ASN A 40 12.91 16.07 -6.58
C ASN A 40 11.78 16.01 -5.55
N LEU A 41 10.81 16.93 -5.63
CA LEU A 41 9.59 16.86 -4.82
C LEU A 41 8.84 15.55 -5.08
N ALA A 42 8.63 15.16 -6.34
CA ALA A 42 7.98 13.91 -6.69
C ALA A 42 8.74 12.67 -6.19
N PHE A 43 10.08 12.67 -6.23
CA PHE A 43 10.88 11.61 -5.63
C PHE A 43 10.68 11.49 -4.12
N LEU A 44 10.67 12.60 -3.38
CA LEU A 44 10.45 12.56 -1.94
C LEU A 44 9.03 12.18 -1.56
N LEU A 45 8.03 12.63 -2.32
CA LEU A 45 6.65 12.17 -2.15
C LEU A 45 6.54 10.65 -2.39
N CYS A 46 7.21 10.13 -3.42
CA CYS A 46 7.28 8.69 -3.65
C CYS A 46 7.91 7.93 -2.46
N ASN A 47 8.98 8.48 -1.88
CA ASN A 47 9.62 7.92 -0.69
C ASN A 47 8.75 8.03 0.57
N MET A 48 7.98 9.12 0.74
CA MET A 48 6.96 9.23 1.80
C MET A 48 5.90 8.15 1.67
N GLY A 49 5.43 7.86 0.45
CA GLY A 49 4.51 6.75 0.21
C GLY A 49 5.10 5.39 0.59
N ARG A 50 6.37 5.14 0.28
CA ARG A 50 7.08 3.91 0.71
C ARG A 50 7.22 3.85 2.23
N PHE A 51 7.54 4.96 2.88
CA PHE A 51 7.64 5.03 4.34
C PHE A 51 6.29 4.73 5.01
N MET A 52 5.19 5.26 4.48
CA MET A 52 3.86 4.95 5.01
C MET A 52 3.49 3.47 4.86
N ARG A 53 3.84 2.84 3.74
CA ARG A 53 3.68 1.38 3.60
C ARG A 53 4.53 0.60 4.59
N PHE A 54 5.75 1.06 4.88
CA PHE A 54 6.59 0.48 5.93
C PHE A 54 5.92 0.63 7.31
N ARG A 55 5.42 1.83 7.63
CA ARG A 55 4.64 2.11 8.85
C ARG A 55 3.39 1.25 9.00
N ALA A 56 2.78 0.78 7.91
CA ALA A 56 1.65 -0.16 7.99
C ALA A 56 2.06 -1.49 8.63
N HIS A 57 3.30 -1.95 8.43
CA HIS A 57 3.75 -3.28 8.84
C HIS A 57 4.67 -3.29 10.06
N ILE A 58 5.02 -2.10 10.57
CA ILE A 58 5.82 -1.96 11.80
C ILE A 58 5.08 -1.10 12.82
N HIS A 59 5.18 -1.47 14.08
CA HIS A 59 4.80 -0.59 15.19
C HIS A 59 6.07 -0.06 15.85
N LEU A 60 6.04 1.16 16.34
CA LEU A 60 7.12 1.69 17.16
C LEU A 60 6.87 1.35 18.64
N ILE A 61 7.92 1.28 19.46
CA ILE A 61 7.72 1.06 20.91
C ILE A 61 6.88 2.20 21.48
N GLY A 62 5.88 1.83 22.28
CA GLY A 62 4.90 2.76 22.85
C GLY A 62 3.64 2.92 22.00
N GLU A 63 3.60 2.38 20.79
CA GLU A 63 2.40 2.31 19.97
C GLU A 63 1.71 0.95 20.12
N THR A 64 0.39 0.92 19.93
CA THR A 64 -0.36 -0.34 19.80
C THR A 64 0.05 -1.04 18.50
N PRO A 65 0.14 -2.38 18.47
CA PRO A 65 0.36 -3.12 17.24
C PRO A 65 -0.65 -2.73 16.17
N ASN A 66 -0.19 -2.57 14.93
CA ASN A 66 -1.07 -2.16 13.83
C ASN A 66 -2.11 -3.23 13.53
N ASN A 67 -3.38 -2.86 13.68
CA ASN A 67 -4.50 -3.65 13.18
C ASN A 67 -4.82 -3.30 11.72
N VAL A 68 -5.81 -3.99 11.15
CA VAL A 68 -6.23 -3.79 9.76
C VAL A 68 -6.66 -2.34 9.49
N HIS A 69 -7.35 -1.68 10.41
CA HIS A 69 -7.76 -0.28 10.24
C HIS A 69 -6.55 0.67 10.18
N LEU A 70 -5.57 0.47 11.05
CA LEU A 70 -4.35 1.29 11.06
C LEU A 70 -3.48 1.00 9.82
N GLN A 71 -3.41 -0.25 9.38
CA GLN A 71 -2.81 -0.61 8.09
C GLN A 71 -3.51 0.12 6.94
N LYS A 72 -4.84 0.04 6.83
CA LYS A 72 -5.62 0.78 5.81
C LYS A 72 -5.28 2.26 5.86
N LYS A 73 -5.26 2.89 7.04
CA LYS A 73 -4.93 4.31 7.19
C LYS A 73 -3.56 4.65 6.60
N PHE A 74 -2.50 3.92 6.99
CA PHE A 74 -1.17 4.15 6.46
C PHE A 74 -1.08 3.93 4.94
N TYR A 75 -1.78 2.94 4.38
CA TYR A 75 -1.84 2.77 2.94
C TYR A 75 -2.58 3.91 2.23
N HIS A 76 -3.65 4.47 2.81
CA HIS A 76 -4.34 5.63 2.25
C HIS A 76 -3.45 6.89 2.27
N GLU A 77 -2.69 7.09 3.34
CA GLU A 77 -1.66 8.15 3.38
C GLU A 77 -0.60 7.92 2.29
N ALA A 78 -0.17 6.67 2.08
CA ALA A 78 0.74 6.34 0.98
C ALA A 78 0.15 6.69 -0.40
N PHE A 79 -1.13 6.37 -0.63
CA PHE A 79 -1.81 6.71 -1.88
C PHE A 79 -1.85 8.22 -2.11
N ALA A 80 -2.14 9.00 -1.07
CA ALA A 80 -2.16 10.46 -1.16
C ALA A 80 -0.80 11.02 -1.57
N PHE A 81 0.31 10.48 -1.03
CA PHE A 81 1.64 10.89 -1.44
C PHE A 81 1.96 10.55 -2.91
N TYR A 82 1.62 9.35 -3.37
CA TYR A 82 1.83 8.98 -4.78
C TYR A 82 0.95 9.81 -5.73
N GLN A 83 -0.30 10.07 -5.36
CA GLN A 83 -1.19 10.92 -6.15
C GLN A 83 -0.69 12.36 -6.21
N ARG A 84 -0.19 12.90 -5.09
CA ARG A 84 0.46 14.22 -5.06
C ARG A 84 1.71 14.24 -5.93
N ALA A 85 2.52 13.18 -5.91
CA ALA A 85 3.70 13.07 -6.78
C ALA A 85 3.31 13.11 -8.27
N LEU A 86 2.27 12.38 -8.68
CA LEU A 86 1.76 12.45 -10.05
C LEU A 86 1.20 13.84 -10.40
N GLY A 87 0.53 14.50 -9.47
CA GLY A 87 0.02 15.87 -9.64
C GLY A 87 1.15 16.88 -9.85
N VAL A 88 2.24 16.78 -9.07
CA VAL A 88 3.44 17.61 -9.21
C VAL A 88 4.15 17.37 -10.55
N LEU A 89 4.20 16.12 -11.01
CA LEU A 89 4.79 15.76 -12.31
C LEU A 89 3.95 16.19 -13.51
N GLY A 90 2.67 16.53 -13.31
CA GLY A 90 1.75 16.92 -14.36
C GLY A 90 1.42 15.76 -15.32
N THR A 91 2.24 15.58 -16.34
CA THR A 91 2.02 14.58 -17.39
C THR A 91 3.18 13.59 -17.53
N ARG A 92 2.89 12.37 -18.00
CA ARG A 92 3.91 11.35 -18.29
C ARG A 92 5.00 11.84 -19.24
N LYS A 93 4.71 12.81 -20.13
CA LYS A 93 5.63 13.28 -21.17
C LYS A 93 6.83 14.02 -20.60
N GLU A 94 6.66 14.73 -19.48
CA GLU A 94 7.69 15.58 -18.89
C GLU A 94 8.78 14.74 -18.21
N ASN A 95 8.37 13.68 -17.49
CA ASN A 95 9.27 12.80 -16.76
C ASN A 95 8.79 11.34 -16.84
N PRO A 96 8.97 10.65 -17.98
CA PRO A 96 8.36 9.34 -18.23
C PRO A 96 8.84 8.24 -17.29
N ASP A 97 10.12 8.24 -16.92
CA ASP A 97 10.69 7.23 -16.01
C ASP A 97 10.16 7.40 -14.59
N LEU A 98 10.12 8.64 -14.10
CA LEU A 98 9.62 8.95 -12.76
C LEU A 98 8.10 8.75 -12.68
N TRP A 99 7.35 9.14 -13.72
CA TRP A 99 5.94 8.83 -13.82
C TRP A 99 5.70 7.31 -13.72
N SER A 100 6.44 6.52 -14.51
CA SER A 100 6.34 5.06 -14.52
C SER A 100 6.73 4.45 -13.17
N LEU A 101 7.68 5.06 -12.45
CA LEU A 101 8.04 4.66 -11.10
C LEU A 101 6.89 4.92 -10.12
N VAL A 102 6.30 6.11 -10.14
CA VAL A 102 5.23 6.48 -9.20
C VAL A 102 3.96 5.67 -9.46
N THR A 103 3.58 5.46 -10.72
CA THR A 103 2.42 4.59 -11.05
C THR A 103 2.68 3.14 -10.67
N TRP A 104 3.89 2.63 -10.86
CA TRP A 104 4.28 1.31 -10.40
C TRP A 104 4.14 1.15 -8.88
N GLU A 105 4.64 2.11 -8.11
CA GLU A 105 4.56 2.10 -6.65
C GLU A 105 3.10 2.22 -6.17
N LEU A 106 2.29 3.08 -6.79
CA LEU A 106 0.87 3.23 -6.46
C LEU A 106 0.07 1.96 -6.79
N SER A 107 0.29 1.36 -7.97
CA SER A 107 -0.33 0.09 -8.34
C SER A 107 0.09 -1.03 -7.37
N THR A 108 1.38 -1.10 -7.03
CA THR A 108 1.91 -2.08 -6.05
C THR A 108 1.28 -1.90 -4.68
N ALA A 109 1.17 -0.66 -4.19
CA ALA A 109 0.58 -0.36 -2.89
C ALA A 109 -0.91 -0.73 -2.85
N THR A 110 -1.64 -0.38 -3.92
CA THR A 110 -3.07 -0.69 -4.06
C THR A 110 -3.30 -2.21 -4.09
N PHE A 111 -2.51 -2.92 -4.89
CA PHE A 111 -2.56 -4.38 -4.97
C PHE A 111 -2.24 -5.05 -3.63
N ASN A 112 -1.20 -4.59 -2.93
CA ASN A 112 -0.79 -5.19 -1.66
C ASN A 112 -1.84 -5.02 -0.57
N LEU A 113 -2.47 -3.85 -0.47
CA LEU A 113 -3.56 -3.67 0.49
C LEU A 113 -4.77 -4.53 0.11
N ALA A 114 -5.16 -4.60 -1.16
CA ALA A 114 -6.26 -5.46 -1.61
C ALA A 114 -5.98 -6.94 -1.27
N LYS A 115 -4.76 -7.41 -1.53
CA LYS A 115 -4.29 -8.75 -1.15
C LYS A 115 -4.35 -8.97 0.36
N GLN A 116 -3.89 -8.00 1.16
CA GLN A 116 -3.90 -8.12 2.62
C GLN A 116 -5.33 -8.28 3.15
N LEU A 117 -6.25 -7.47 2.64
CA LEU A 117 -7.67 -7.56 3.00
C LEU A 117 -8.27 -8.89 2.56
N GLN A 118 -7.97 -9.36 1.35
CA GLN A 118 -8.41 -10.67 0.88
C GLN A 118 -7.90 -11.81 1.78
N ASP A 119 -6.61 -11.82 2.10
CA ASP A 119 -5.94 -12.95 2.75
C ASP A 119 -6.20 -13.00 4.28
N HIS A 120 -6.56 -11.87 4.91
CA HIS A 120 -6.68 -11.74 6.38
C HIS A 120 -8.06 -11.25 6.87
N SER A 121 -9.09 -11.33 6.02
CA SER A 121 -10.45 -10.85 6.28
C SER A 121 -11.27 -11.61 7.32
N THR A 122 -10.72 -12.65 7.93
CA THR A 122 -11.53 -13.59 8.70
C THR A 122 -11.98 -13.07 10.07
N ILE A 123 -11.39 -12.00 10.62
CA ILE A 123 -11.73 -11.48 11.96
C ILE A 123 -11.44 -9.97 12.04
N ASP A 124 -12.48 -9.13 12.14
CA ASP A 124 -12.31 -7.77 12.68
C ASP A 124 -11.98 -7.88 14.17
N GLN A 125 -11.04 -7.07 14.68
CA GLN A 125 -10.59 -7.13 16.08
C GLN A 125 -11.71 -6.85 17.10
N GLU A 126 -12.87 -6.37 16.65
CA GLU A 126 -14.06 -6.10 17.45
C GLU A 126 -15.07 -7.26 17.45
N GLY A 127 -14.76 -8.39 16.79
CA GLY A 127 -15.65 -9.56 16.75
C GLY A 127 -16.95 -9.36 15.96
N ALA A 128 -17.12 -8.20 15.30
CA ALA A 128 -18.20 -7.95 14.39
C ALA A 128 -17.89 -8.61 13.02
N PRO A 129 -18.82 -9.37 12.43
CA PRO A 129 -18.62 -9.89 11.09
C PRO A 129 -18.56 -8.72 10.11
N GLN A 130 -17.43 -8.57 9.39
CA GLN A 130 -17.43 -7.75 8.18
C GLN A 130 -18.44 -8.35 7.21
N ASN A 131 -19.28 -7.48 6.64
CA ASN A 131 -20.16 -7.89 5.56
C ASN A 131 -19.28 -8.38 4.41
N ALA A 132 -19.29 -9.69 4.15
CA ALA A 132 -18.43 -10.33 3.17
C ALA A 132 -18.61 -9.73 1.78
N ASP A 133 -19.83 -9.28 1.45
CA ASP A 133 -20.14 -8.65 0.16
C ASP A 133 -19.50 -7.26 0.05
N GLU A 134 -19.52 -6.45 1.13
CA GLU A 134 -18.89 -5.12 1.14
C GLU A 134 -17.37 -5.23 1.04
N LEU A 135 -16.78 -6.19 1.74
CA LEU A 135 -15.36 -6.47 1.67
C LEU A 135 -14.97 -6.97 0.26
N GLU A 136 -15.75 -7.88 -0.33
CA GLU A 136 -15.51 -8.33 -1.71
C GLU A 136 -15.52 -7.13 -2.66
N GLN A 137 -16.52 -6.25 -2.57
CA GLN A 137 -16.60 -5.05 -3.41
C GLN A 137 -15.41 -4.12 -3.20
N GLU A 138 -14.98 -3.90 -1.96
CA GLU A 138 -13.79 -3.09 -1.64
C GLU A 138 -12.54 -3.69 -2.29
N VAL A 139 -12.29 -4.99 -2.09
CA VAL A 139 -11.10 -5.67 -2.59
C VAL A 139 -11.09 -5.72 -4.12
N VAL A 140 -12.20 -6.10 -4.75
CA VAL A 140 -12.31 -6.14 -6.22
C VAL A 140 -12.14 -4.74 -6.81
N GLY A 141 -12.76 -3.72 -6.20
CA GLY A 141 -12.60 -2.33 -6.64
C GLY A 141 -11.16 -1.84 -6.55
N MET A 142 -10.44 -2.21 -5.48
CA MET A 142 -9.01 -1.92 -5.35
C MET A 142 -8.16 -2.67 -6.38
N LEU A 143 -8.44 -3.96 -6.64
CA LEU A 143 -7.74 -4.76 -7.64
C LEU A 143 -7.93 -4.16 -9.05
N GLN A 144 -9.15 -3.77 -9.41
CA GLN A 144 -9.45 -3.09 -10.68
C GLN A 144 -8.71 -1.75 -10.79
N ARG A 145 -8.65 -0.97 -9.70
CA ARG A 145 -7.87 0.27 -9.66
C ARG A 145 -6.37 0.00 -9.84
N ALA A 146 -5.82 -0.99 -9.16
CA ALA A 146 -4.42 -1.38 -9.29
C ALA A 146 -4.08 -1.79 -10.74
N LEU A 147 -4.99 -2.51 -11.40
CA LEU A 147 -4.86 -2.93 -12.79
C LEU A 147 -4.91 -1.73 -13.76
N LYS A 148 -5.80 -0.77 -13.52
CA LYS A 148 -5.90 0.46 -14.34
C LYS A 148 -4.64 1.33 -14.26
N ILE A 149 -3.99 1.35 -13.09
CA ILE A 149 -2.75 2.13 -12.87
C ILE A 149 -1.52 1.37 -13.38
N CYS A 150 -1.59 0.03 -13.44
CA CYS A 150 -0.52 -0.80 -13.98
C CYS A 150 -0.39 -0.58 -15.49
N ASP A 151 0.78 -0.15 -15.94
CA ASP A 151 1.06 0.07 -17.37
C ASP A 151 1.16 -1.26 -18.14
N GLN A 152 0.04 -1.71 -18.70
CA GLN A 152 -0.05 -2.96 -19.45
C GLN A 152 0.57 -2.87 -20.85
N GLU A 153 0.77 -1.66 -21.36
CA GLU A 153 1.38 -1.38 -22.66
C GLU A 153 2.90 -1.20 -22.54
N GLN A 154 3.45 -1.37 -21.34
CA GLN A 154 4.87 -1.19 -21.10
C GLN A 154 5.68 -2.18 -21.93
N THR A 155 6.56 -1.63 -22.77
CA THR A 155 7.53 -2.41 -23.56
C THR A 155 8.90 -2.40 -22.88
N GLY A 156 9.73 -3.39 -23.20
CA GLY A 156 11.10 -3.48 -22.70
C GLY A 156 11.26 -4.25 -21.38
N PRO A 157 12.36 -4.04 -20.63
CA PRO A 157 12.77 -4.96 -19.55
C PRO A 157 11.77 -5.11 -18.41
N ARG A 158 10.92 -4.10 -18.18
CA ARG A 158 9.91 -4.14 -17.12
C ARG A 158 8.61 -4.83 -17.55
N GLN A 159 8.40 -5.10 -18.84
CA GLN A 159 7.16 -5.70 -19.36
C GLN A 159 6.76 -6.96 -18.57
N VAL A 160 7.70 -7.86 -18.33
CA VAL A 160 7.46 -9.11 -17.57
C VAL A 160 6.89 -8.83 -16.18
N LEU A 161 7.42 -7.83 -15.48
CA LEU A 161 6.97 -7.46 -14.13
C LEU A 161 5.53 -6.93 -14.15
N TYR A 162 5.18 -6.11 -15.14
CA TYR A 162 3.85 -5.52 -15.30
C TYR A 162 2.83 -6.58 -15.72
N SER A 163 3.16 -7.41 -16.72
CA SER A 163 2.31 -8.53 -17.14
C SER A 163 2.08 -9.54 -16.02
N PHE A 164 3.11 -9.85 -15.23
CA PHE A 164 2.97 -10.74 -14.08
C PHE A 164 2.01 -10.17 -13.03
N ARG A 165 2.12 -8.87 -12.70
CA ARG A 165 1.16 -8.24 -11.78
C ARG A 165 -0.26 -8.25 -12.34
N ALA A 166 -0.43 -7.90 -13.61
CA ALA A 166 -1.75 -7.92 -14.24
C ALA A 166 -2.37 -9.33 -14.17
N ALA A 167 -1.59 -10.37 -14.46
CA ALA A 167 -2.03 -11.76 -14.34
C ALA A 167 -2.44 -12.13 -12.90
N LEU A 168 -1.66 -11.73 -11.89
CA LEU A 168 -2.01 -11.96 -10.48
C LEU A 168 -3.30 -11.24 -10.08
N ILE A 169 -3.51 -10.00 -10.55
CA ILE A 169 -4.74 -9.26 -10.29
C ILE A 169 -5.94 -9.97 -10.92
N HIS A 170 -5.85 -10.35 -12.20
CA HIS A 170 -6.92 -11.08 -12.88
C HIS A 170 -7.24 -12.40 -12.19
N HIS A 171 -6.22 -13.16 -11.77
CA HIS A 171 -6.40 -14.41 -11.05
C HIS A 171 -7.17 -14.20 -9.73
N ARG A 172 -6.84 -13.14 -8.97
CA ARG A 172 -7.52 -12.84 -7.70
C ARG A 172 -8.97 -12.41 -7.90
N ILE A 173 -9.25 -11.55 -8.89
CA ILE A 173 -10.62 -11.15 -9.24
C ILE A 173 -11.44 -12.38 -9.66
N ALA A 174 -10.90 -13.22 -10.54
CA ALA A 174 -11.56 -14.45 -10.98
C ALA A 174 -11.84 -15.41 -9.81
N SER A 175 -10.90 -15.52 -8.87
CA SER A 175 -11.06 -16.37 -7.68
C SER A 175 -12.21 -15.89 -6.78
N TYR A 176 -12.38 -14.58 -6.59
CA TYR A 176 -13.54 -14.02 -5.89
C TYR A 176 -14.85 -14.36 -6.59
N HIS A 177 -14.98 -14.04 -7.88
CA HIS A 177 -16.20 -14.33 -8.62
C HIS A 177 -16.54 -15.83 -8.66
N HIS A 178 -15.53 -16.69 -8.76
CA HIS A 178 -15.74 -18.14 -8.70
C HIS A 178 -16.27 -18.58 -7.33
N PHE A 179 -15.72 -18.05 -6.24
CA PHE A 179 -16.20 -18.32 -4.88
C PHE A 179 -17.66 -17.85 -4.71
N SER A 180 -17.97 -16.62 -5.07
CA SER A 180 -19.31 -16.03 -4.89
C SER A 180 -20.36 -16.76 -5.74
N PHE A 181 -20.01 -17.18 -6.96
CA PHE A 181 -20.88 -18.03 -7.79
C PHE A 181 -21.18 -19.39 -7.15
N ARG A 182 -20.15 -20.06 -6.59
CA ARG A 182 -20.32 -21.35 -5.92
C ARG A 182 -21.19 -21.22 -4.67
N SER A 183 -20.95 -20.21 -3.85
CA SER A 183 -21.72 -19.93 -2.64
C SER A 183 -23.20 -19.66 -2.96
N ALA A 184 -23.49 -18.84 -3.97
CA ALA A 184 -24.85 -18.58 -4.43
C ALA A 184 -25.55 -19.84 -4.97
N ALA A 185 -24.83 -20.68 -5.73
CA ALA A 185 -25.37 -21.94 -6.24
C ALA A 185 -25.70 -22.94 -5.11
N GLU A 186 -24.88 -23.01 -4.06
CA GLU A 186 -25.15 -23.81 -2.87
C GLU A 186 -26.36 -23.32 -2.09
N GLU A 187 -26.48 -22.01 -1.89
CA GLU A 187 -27.62 -21.39 -1.22
C GLU A 187 -28.94 -21.66 -1.97
N ASN A 188 -28.92 -21.57 -3.30
CA ASN A 188 -30.09 -21.90 -4.14
C ASN A 188 -30.50 -23.38 -4.01
N ARG A 189 -29.53 -24.30 -3.91
CA ARG A 189 -29.82 -25.73 -3.68
C ARG A 189 -30.42 -26.02 -2.31
N ARG A 190 -30.09 -25.23 -1.27
CA ARG A 190 -30.67 -25.39 0.08
C ARG A 190 -32.11 -24.89 0.16
N LYS A 191 -32.51 -24.01 -0.75
CA LYS A 191 -33.85 -23.41 -0.82
C LYS A 191 -34.84 -24.17 -1.71
N THR A 192 -34.36 -25.16 -2.45
CA THR A 192 -35.17 -26.04 -3.32
C THR A 192 -35.36 -27.38 -2.63
#